data_AF-A0AAW0BK64-F1
#
_entry.id   AF-A0AAW0BK64-F1
#
_cell.length_a   1.000
_cell.length_b   1.000
_cell.length_c   1.000
_cell.angle_alpha   90.00
_cell.angle_beta   90.00
_cell.angle_gamma   90.00
#
_symmetry.space_group_name_H-M   'P 1'
#
loop_
_entity.id
_entity.type
_entity.pdbx_description
1 polymer ?
#
loop_
_entity_poly.entity_id
_entity_poly.type
_entity_poly.pdbx_seq_one_letter_code
_entity_poly.pdbx_strand_id
1 'polypeptide(L)'
;MAYLLDLYALLGFESSPELKEAILNNLILNLRGEPGHGVEGDVVQEWNNKWLQGFSGKCGGEFDDKFYRTTISPNVLHFLKMKEDIESAFDLKRRGNCLGNPDVRV
;
A
#
# COMPACT_ATOMS: atom_id res chain seq x y z
N MET A 1 11.27 -12.50 -18.11
CA MET A 1 12.23 -11.74 -18.93
C MET A 1 11.58 -11.07 -20.15
N ALA A 2 10.57 -11.66 -20.80
CA ALA A 2 9.87 -11.00 -21.92
C ALA A 2 9.21 -9.65 -21.55
N TYR A 3 8.47 -9.60 -20.44
CA TYR A 3 7.67 -8.43 -20.04
C TYR A 3 8.44 -7.10 -19.94
N LEU A 4 9.70 -7.11 -19.51
CA LEU A 4 10.47 -5.87 -19.34
C LEU A 4 10.98 -5.34 -20.68
N LEU A 5 11.36 -6.24 -21.58
CA LEU A 5 11.78 -5.90 -22.94
C LEU A 5 10.59 -5.43 -23.76
N ASP A 6 9.43 -6.08 -23.61
CA ASP A 6 8.19 -5.69 -24.27
C ASP A 6 7.75 -4.30 -23.79
N LEU A 7 7.81 -4.02 -22.49
CA LEU A 7 7.51 -2.68 -21.95
C LEU A 7 8.49 -1.63 -22.45
N TYR A 8 9.78 -1.97 -22.56
CA TYR A 8 10.79 -1.08 -23.12
C TYR A 8 10.53 -0.78 -24.61
N ALA A 9 10.20 -1.81 -25.38
CA ALA A 9 9.85 -1.65 -26.79
C ALA A 9 8.59 -0.79 -26.97
N LEU A 10 7.56 -1.06 -26.16
CA LEU A 10 6.31 -0.31 -26.12
C LEU A 10 6.56 1.18 -25.85
N LEU A 11 7.31 1.50 -24.79
CA LEU A 11 7.58 2.88 -24.37
C LEU A 11 8.60 3.62 -25.26
N GLY A 12 9.47 2.87 -25.94
CA GLY A 12 10.57 3.41 -26.74
C GLY A 12 10.24 3.60 -28.22
N PHE A 13 9.42 2.71 -28.79
CA PHE A 13 9.25 2.62 -30.25
C PHE A 13 7.80 2.56 -30.72
N GLU A 14 6.87 2.06 -29.88
CA GLU A 14 5.48 1.81 -30.31
C GLU A 14 4.48 2.86 -29.78
N SER A 15 4.85 3.60 -28.72
CA SER A 15 3.96 4.60 -28.09
C SER A 15 4.18 6.01 -28.61
N SER A 16 3.10 6.73 -28.90
CA SER A 16 3.15 8.19 -29.05
C SER A 16 3.54 8.86 -27.72
N PRO A 17 4.00 10.13 -27.72
CA PRO A 17 4.31 10.85 -26.50
C PRO A 17 3.16 10.86 -25.49
N GLU A 18 1.92 11.04 -25.97
CA GLU A 18 0.71 11.07 -25.15
C GLU A 18 0.39 9.68 -24.57
N LEU A 19 0.54 8.62 -25.37
CA LEU A 19 0.33 7.25 -24.90
C LEU A 19 1.40 6.86 -23.87
N LYS A 20 2.65 7.25 -24.08
CA LYS A 20 3.75 7.02 -23.14
C LYS A 20 3.47 7.68 -21.79
N GLU A 21 3.05 8.94 -21.81
CA GLU A 21 2.67 9.67 -20.61
C GLU A 21 1.48 8.99 -19.91
N ALA A 22 0.45 8.58 -20.66
CA ALA A 22 -0.70 7.86 -20.12
C ALA A 22 -0.30 6.52 -19.46
N ILE A 23 0.63 5.76 -20.07
CA ILE A 23 1.14 4.52 -19.49
C ILE A 23 1.89 4.82 -18.18
N LEU A 24 2.82 5.78 -18.19
CA LEU A 24 3.61 6.13 -17.00
C LEU A 24 2.73 6.68 -15.88
N ASN A 25 1.71 7.47 -16.19
CA ASN A 25 0.75 7.99 -15.21
C ASN A 25 -0.10 6.89 -14.58
N ASN A 26 -0.33 5.76 -15.27
CA ASN A 26 -1.01 4.60 -14.68
C ASN A 26 -0.10 3.76 -13.77
N LEU A 27 1.23 3.86 -13.92
CA LEU A 27 2.19 3.14 -13.06
C LEU A 27 2.40 3.83 -11.71
N ILE A 28 2.07 5.11 -11.59
CA ILE A 28 2.30 5.92 -10.39
C ILE A 28 0.96 6.26 -9.76
N LEU A 29 0.79 5.89 -8.49
CA LEU A 29 -0.40 6.20 -7.69
C LEU A 29 -0.07 7.30 -6.68
N ASN A 30 -0.98 8.26 -6.53
CA ASN A 30 -0.88 9.30 -5.51
C ASN A 30 -1.97 9.13 -4.46
N LEU A 31 -1.69 8.33 -3.43
CA LEU A 31 -2.64 8.06 -2.35
C LEU A 31 -2.92 9.27 -1.45
N ARG A 32 -1.99 10.23 -1.41
CA ARG A 32 -2.12 11.46 -0.61
C ARG A 32 -2.91 12.56 -1.33
N GLY A 33 -2.96 12.51 -2.66
CA GLY A 33 -3.52 13.59 -3.49
C GLY A 33 -2.63 14.84 -3.55
N GLU A 34 -1.40 14.78 -3.05
CA GLU A 34 -0.46 15.90 -2.99
C GLU A 34 0.56 15.84 -4.13
N PRO A 35 0.85 16.95 -4.83
CA PRO A 35 1.89 16.97 -5.86
C PRO A 35 3.24 16.45 -5.34
N GLY A 36 3.96 15.68 -6.15
CA GLY A 36 5.26 15.11 -5.78
C GLY A 36 5.23 13.87 -4.86
N HIS A 37 4.05 13.41 -4.45
CA HIS A 37 3.88 12.24 -3.58
C HIS A 37 3.44 10.97 -4.33
N GLY A 38 3.88 10.83 -5.59
CA GLY A 38 3.65 9.63 -6.38
C GLY A 38 4.42 8.43 -5.83
N VAL A 39 3.76 7.29 -5.73
CA VAL A 39 4.34 6.00 -5.34
C VAL A 39 4.08 5.01 -6.46
N GLU A 40 5.04 4.14 -6.73
CA GLU A 40 4.85 3.06 -7.71
C GLU A 40 3.67 2.17 -7.30
N GLY A 41 2.79 1.88 -8.27
CA GLY A 41 1.56 1.13 -8.03
C GLY A 41 1.82 -0.28 -7.48
N ASP A 42 2.88 -0.95 -7.93
CA ASP A 42 3.27 -2.27 -7.44
C ASP A 42 3.66 -2.23 -5.95
N VAL A 43 4.40 -1.19 -5.53
CA VAL A 43 4.76 -0.99 -4.12
C VAL A 43 3.50 -0.80 -3.25
N VAL A 44 2.51 -0.07 -3.75
CA VAL A 44 1.22 0.10 -3.06
C VAL A 44 0.46 -1.22 -2.98
N GLN A 45 0.47 -2.02 -4.05
CA GLN A 45 -0.15 -3.34 -4.08
C GLN A 45 0.47 -4.28 -3.04
N GLU A 46 1.81 -4.36 -3.01
CA GLU A 46 2.54 -5.18 -2.05
C GLU A 46 2.30 -4.74 -0.60
N TRP A 47 2.25 -3.42 -0.35
CA TRP A 47 1.92 -2.89 0.96
C TRP A 47 0.50 -3.28 1.41
N ASN A 48 -0.49 -3.21 0.52
CA ASN A 48 -1.86 -3.66 0.80
C ASN A 48 -1.92 -5.18 1.03
N ASN A 49 -1.22 -5.98 0.22
CA ASN A 49 -1.16 -7.44 0.36
C ASN A 49 -0.62 -7.84 1.73
N LYS A 50 0.43 -7.15 2.21
CA LYS A 50 1.00 -7.38 3.54
C LYS A 50 -0.02 -7.17 4.67
N TRP A 51 -0.83 -6.13 4.57
CA TRP A 51 -1.89 -5.87 5.57
C TRP A 51 -3.00 -6.92 5.51
N LEU A 52 -3.47 -7.27 4.32
CA LEU A 52 -4.49 -8.29 4.12
C LEU A 52 -4.09 -9.65 4.67
N GLN A 53 -2.85 -10.08 4.42
CA GLN A 53 -2.30 -11.31 5.01
C GLN A 53 -2.33 -11.24 6.54
N GLY A 54 -1.92 -10.10 7.12
CA GLY A 54 -1.98 -9.88 8.57
C GLY A 54 -3.39 -9.90 9.18
N PHE A 55 -4.43 -9.52 8.41
CA PHE A 55 -5.82 -9.60 8.84
C PHE A 55 -6.39 -11.01 8.76
N SER A 56 -6.13 -11.74 7.67
CA SER A 56 -6.61 -13.12 7.48
C SER A 56 -6.23 -14.04 8.65
N GLY A 57 -4.99 -13.94 9.13
CA GLY A 57 -4.50 -14.72 10.27
C GLY A 57 -5.15 -14.39 11.62
N LYS A 58 -5.84 -13.24 11.76
CA LYS A 58 -6.49 -12.81 13.01
C LYS A 58 -8.01 -13.03 13.02
N CYS A 59 -8.64 -12.95 11.85
CA CYS A 59 -10.10 -13.08 11.74
C CYS A 59 -10.56 -14.52 11.47
N GLY A 60 -9.64 -15.49 11.36
CA GLY A 60 -9.97 -16.91 11.21
C GLY A 60 -10.55 -17.29 9.83
N GLY A 61 -10.41 -16.40 8.84
CA GLY A 61 -10.81 -16.64 7.46
C GLY A 61 -9.59 -16.86 6.56
N GLU A 62 -9.79 -17.57 5.44
CA GLU A 62 -8.77 -17.71 4.41
C GLU A 62 -8.61 -16.42 3.60
N PHE A 63 -7.39 -16.13 3.17
CA PHE A 63 -7.07 -14.94 2.40
C PHE A 63 -7.86 -14.85 1.07
N ASP A 64 -8.20 -16.00 0.47
CA ASP A 64 -8.96 -16.09 -0.79
C ASP A 64 -10.48 -16.27 -0.57
N ASP A 65 -10.97 -16.13 0.67
CA ASP A 65 -12.41 -16.19 0.91
C ASP A 65 -13.15 -15.08 0.15
N LYS A 66 -14.37 -15.38 -0.30
CA LYS A 66 -15.20 -14.47 -1.10
C LYS A 66 -15.36 -13.13 -0.38
N PHE A 67 -15.58 -13.14 0.93
CA PHE A 67 -15.72 -11.93 1.73
C PHE A 67 -14.44 -11.08 1.74
N TYR A 68 -13.27 -11.70 1.87
CA TYR A 68 -12.00 -10.99 1.79
C TYR A 68 -11.83 -10.32 0.44
N ARG A 69 -12.04 -11.07 -0.65
CA ARG A 69 -11.84 -10.60 -2.01
C ARG A 69 -12.79 -9.48 -2.41
N THR A 70 -14.07 -9.56 -2.03
CA THR A 70 -15.09 -8.60 -2.48
C THR A 70 -15.30 -7.44 -1.54
N THR A 71 -15.01 -7.60 -0.25
CA THR A 71 -15.37 -6.61 0.78
C THR A 71 -14.14 -5.97 1.41
N ILE A 72 -13.18 -6.78 1.85
CA ILE A 72 -12.01 -6.28 2.59
C ILE A 72 -10.97 -5.69 1.64
N SER A 73 -10.53 -6.45 0.64
CA SER A 73 -9.44 -6.07 -0.28
C SER A 73 -9.66 -4.74 -1.01
N PRO A 74 -10.85 -4.44 -1.59
CA PRO A 74 -11.07 -3.17 -2.26
C PRO A 74 -11.02 -1.96 -1.31
N ASN A 75 -11.24 -2.17 -0.02
CA ASN A 75 -11.40 -1.11 0.99
C ASN A 75 -10.26 -1.09 2.02
N VAL A 76 -9.17 -1.82 1.80
CA VAL A 76 -8.02 -1.93 2.73
C VAL A 76 -7.55 -0.57 3.24
N LEU A 77 -7.36 0.38 2.33
CA LEU A 77 -6.90 1.73 2.67
C LEU A 77 -7.83 2.43 3.67
N HIS A 78 -9.15 2.32 3.45
CA HIS A 78 -10.15 2.92 4.34
C HIS A 78 -10.19 2.25 5.70
N PHE A 79 -10.06 0.92 5.75
CA PHE A 79 -10.00 0.19 7.02
C PHE A 79 -8.75 0.53 7.84
N LEU A 80 -7.60 0.69 7.18
CA LEU A 80 -6.37 1.11 7.84
C LEU A 80 -6.49 2.51 8.41
N LYS A 81 -7.04 3.45 7.63
CA LYS A 81 -7.30 4.81 8.10
C LYS A 81 -8.26 4.85 9.28
N MET A 82 -9.37 4.11 9.20
CA MET A 82 -10.35 4.03 10.28
C MET A 82 -9.72 3.48 11.57
N LYS A 83 -8.85 2.48 11.46
CA LYS A 83 -8.10 1.95 12.60
C LYS A 83 -7.20 3.03 13.22
N GLU A 84 -6.45 3.77 12.40
CA GLU A 84 -5.58 4.87 12.88
C GLU A 84 -6.39 5.98 13.54
N ASP A 85 -7.54 6.35 12.97
CA ASP A 85 -8.44 7.37 13.52
C ASP A 85 -8.97 6.95 14.90
N ILE A 86 -9.37 5.68 15.06
CA ILE A 86 -9.80 5.13 16.35
C ILE A 86 -8.65 5.11 17.35
N GLU A 87 -7.47 4.62 16.96
CA GLU A 87 -6.29 4.61 17.85
C GLU A 87 -5.90 6.02 18.30
N SER A 88 -6.03 7.01 17.42
CA SER A 88 -5.77 8.41 17.73
C SER A 88 -6.84 9.04 18.62
N ALA A 89 -8.13 8.68 18.44
CA ALA A 89 -9.22 9.24 19.23
C ALA A 89 -9.18 8.80 20.70
N PHE A 90 -8.65 7.61 20.97
CA PHE A 90 -8.54 7.04 22.31
C PHE A 90 -7.12 7.13 22.90
N ASP A 91 -6.20 7.86 22.26
CA ASP A 91 -4.78 7.94 22.65
C ASP A 91 -4.11 6.56 22.81
N LEU A 92 -4.60 5.56 22.08
CA LEU A 92 -4.10 4.18 22.11
C LEU A 92 -2.88 3.98 21.20
N LYS A 93 -2.22 5.09 20.79
CA LYS A 93 -1.04 5.03 19.92
C LYS A 93 -0.04 4.05 20.50
N ARG A 94 0.33 3.06 19.69
CA ARG A 94 1.27 2.00 20.05
C ARG A 94 2.55 2.65 20.58
N ARG A 95 2.89 2.37 21.84
CA ARG A 95 4.16 2.80 22.45
C ARG A 95 5.29 2.32 21.55
N GLY A 96 6.08 3.24 21.00
CA GLY A 96 7.27 2.88 20.24
C GLY A 96 8.19 2.08 21.15
N ASN A 97 8.79 1.00 20.62
CA ASN A 97 9.89 0.36 21.32
C ASN A 97 11.07 1.35 21.32
N CYS A 98 11.09 2.27 22.29
CA CYS A 98 12.32 2.91 22.70
C CYS A 98 13.21 1.76 23.20
N LEU A 99 14.24 1.40 22.43
CA LEU A 99 15.40 0.73 22.99
C LEU A 99 15.80 1.53 24.24
N GLY A 100 15.85 0.83 25.37
CA GLY A 100 15.88 1.43 26.69
C GLY A 100 16.93 2.52 26.81
N ASN A 101 16.54 3.64 27.41
CA ASN A 101 17.50 4.58 27.95
C ASN A 101 18.15 3.89 29.16
N PRO A 102 19.44 3.53 29.14
CA PRO A 102 20.08 3.03 30.33
C PRO A 102 20.43 4.23 31.22
N ASP A 103 20.01 4.15 32.47
CA ASP A 103 20.52 4.90 33.62
C ASP A 103 20.08 6.36 33.80
N VAL A 104 19.00 6.53 34.57
CA VAL A 104 18.91 7.59 35.58
C VAL A 104 18.45 6.93 36.88
N ARG A 105 19.42 6.45 37.67
CA ARG A 105 19.20 6.05 39.07
C ARG A 105 19.16 7.32 39.92
N VAL A 106 18.07 7.48 40.67
CA VAL A 106 17.98 8.37 41.85
C VAL A 106 18.60 7.64 43.03
#